data_AF-A0A2E4T468-F1
#
_entry.id   AF-A0A2E4T468-F1
#
_cell.length_a   1.000
_cell.length_b   1.000
_cell.length_c   1.000
_cell.angle_alpha   90.00
_cell.angle_beta   90.00
_cell.angle_gamma   90.00
#
_symmetry.space_group_name_H-M   'P 1'
#
loop_
_entity.id
_entity.type
_entity.pdbx_description
1 polymer ?
#
loop_
_entity_poly.entity_id
_entity_poly.type
_entity_poly.pdbx_seq_one_letter_code
_entity_poly.pdbx_strand_id
1 'polypeptide(L)'
;MTGLDPDENTIIEIATIVTEGDLEIVAQGPAIAITQPESELAKMDDWNLTHHTDNGLLERVRSEGIPMAEAEQLTLDFVSKHCKHGQPPLCGNTIGQDRRFLRRYMPDLHDFFHYRSVDVTSIKQLADRWYPNLPRATKPAGHRALDDIRGSIAELEYYRQHIFVPEE
;
A
#
# COMPACT_ATOMS: atom_id res chain seq x y z
N MET A 1 -3.76 -8.63 1.19
CA MET A 1 -4.45 -9.47 0.17
C MET A 1 -4.52 -10.90 0.68
N THR A 2 -5.30 -11.77 0.03
CA THR A 2 -5.33 -13.22 0.32
C THR A 2 -4.11 -13.99 -0.22
N GLY A 3 -3.31 -13.37 -1.10
CA GLY A 3 -2.10 -13.93 -1.67
C GLY A 3 -1.46 -12.99 -2.70
N LEU A 4 -0.60 -13.51 -3.57
CA LEU A 4 0.21 -12.74 -4.51
C LEU A 4 -0.25 -12.78 -5.98
N ASP A 5 -1.20 -13.65 -6.32
CA ASP A 5 -1.67 -13.76 -7.71
C ASP A 5 -3.04 -13.07 -7.85
N PRO A 6 -3.15 -11.93 -8.57
CA PRO A 6 -4.44 -11.27 -8.79
C PRO A 6 -5.47 -12.13 -9.52
N ASP A 7 -5.06 -13.18 -10.25
CA ASP A 7 -6.01 -14.06 -10.92
C ASP A 7 -6.69 -15.03 -9.94
N GLU A 8 -6.00 -15.38 -8.85
CA GLU A 8 -6.45 -16.36 -7.85
C GLU A 8 -6.82 -15.75 -6.49
N ASN A 9 -6.30 -14.56 -6.18
CA ASN A 9 -6.35 -13.90 -4.89
C ASN A 9 -7.02 -12.54 -4.97
N THR A 10 -7.65 -12.14 -3.87
CA THR A 10 -8.40 -10.88 -3.72
C THR A 10 -7.84 -9.92 -2.65
N ILE A 11 -8.34 -8.67 -2.66
CA ILE A 11 -8.03 -7.61 -1.69
C ILE A 11 -8.90 -7.77 -0.43
N ILE A 12 -8.29 -7.59 0.75
CA ILE A 12 -8.95 -7.73 2.07
C ILE A 12 -8.78 -6.52 2.99
N GLU A 13 -7.81 -5.65 2.69
CA GLU A 13 -7.61 -4.36 3.37
C GLU A 13 -7.06 -3.37 2.36
N ILE A 14 -7.47 -2.11 2.47
CA ILE A 14 -6.90 -0.99 1.74
C ILE A 14 -6.78 0.22 2.67
N ALA A 15 -5.69 0.97 2.53
CA ALA A 15 -5.50 2.25 3.20
C ALA A 15 -4.81 3.22 2.24
N THR A 16 -4.87 4.51 2.51
CA THR A 16 -4.24 5.53 1.66
C THR A 16 -3.75 6.71 2.50
N ILE A 17 -2.58 7.24 2.16
CA ILE A 17 -2.06 8.51 2.67
C ILE A 17 -1.70 9.37 1.46
N VAL A 18 -2.03 10.66 1.54
CA VAL A 18 -1.61 11.66 0.56
C VAL A 18 -0.47 12.47 1.18
N THR A 19 0.62 12.63 0.43
CA THR A 19 1.75 13.48 0.80
C THR A 19 1.99 14.57 -0.23
N GLU A 20 2.68 15.62 0.18
CA GLU A 20 3.36 16.53 -0.76
C GLU A 20 4.57 15.83 -1.40
N GLY A 21 5.19 16.50 -2.38
CA GLY A 21 6.36 15.98 -3.11
C GLY A 21 7.61 15.81 -2.23
N ASP A 22 7.65 16.46 -1.07
CA ASP A 22 8.70 16.34 -0.07
C ASP A 22 8.41 15.29 1.02
N LEU A 23 7.35 14.51 0.84
CA LEU A 23 6.86 13.46 1.75
C LEU A 23 6.12 13.98 3.00
N GLU A 24 5.86 15.28 3.13
CA GLU A 24 5.00 15.79 4.20
C GLU A 24 3.57 15.23 4.05
N ILE A 25 3.01 14.68 5.15
CA ILE A 25 1.67 14.08 5.14
C ILE A 25 0.61 15.19 5.09
N VAL A 26 -0.19 15.20 4.01
CA VAL A 26 -1.31 16.13 3.82
C VAL A 26 -2.58 15.60 4.45
N ALA A 27 -2.87 14.32 4.19
CA ALA A 27 -4.12 13.70 4.62
C ALA A 27 -3.98 12.18 4.76
N GLN A 28 -4.73 11.64 5.71
CA GLN A 28 -4.85 10.20 5.92
C GLN A 28 -6.27 9.75 5.58
N GLY A 29 -6.37 8.76 4.68
CA GLY A 29 -7.63 8.15 4.29
C GLY A 29 -8.10 7.09 5.30
N PRO A 30 -9.28 6.52 5.08
CA PRO A 30 -9.76 5.39 5.88
C PRO A 30 -8.88 4.16 5.66
N ALA A 31 -8.68 3.37 6.71
CA ALA A 31 -8.17 2.01 6.60
C ALA A 31 -9.37 1.07 6.55
N ILE A 32 -9.69 0.54 5.38
CA ILE A 32 -10.93 -0.19 5.11
C ILE A 32 -10.64 -1.69 5.05
N ALA A 33 -11.35 -2.49 5.86
CA ALA A 33 -11.40 -3.93 5.68
C ALA A 33 -12.45 -4.26 4.60
N ILE A 34 -12.15 -5.24 3.75
CA ILE A 34 -13.00 -5.61 2.61
C ILE A 34 -13.52 -7.02 2.82
N THR A 35 -14.85 -7.18 2.86
CA THR A 35 -15.51 -8.47 3.05
C THR A 35 -15.20 -9.40 1.90
N GLN A 36 -14.87 -10.65 2.23
CA GLN A 36 -14.68 -11.73 1.29
C GLN A 36 -15.41 -12.99 1.76
N PRO A 37 -15.90 -13.85 0.85
CA PRO A 37 -16.47 -15.13 1.24
C PRO A 37 -15.37 -16.02 1.83
N GLU A 38 -15.74 -16.92 2.75
CA GLU A 38 -14.79 -17.85 3.39
C GLU A 38 -14.03 -18.71 2.37
N SER A 39 -14.61 -18.99 1.21
CA SER A 39 -13.93 -19.70 0.12
C SER A 39 -12.71 -18.96 -0.44
N GLU A 40 -12.71 -17.62 -0.41
CA GLU A 40 -11.55 -16.81 -0.82
C GLU A 40 -10.53 -16.71 0.31
N LEU A 41 -10.99 -16.56 1.56
CA LEU A 41 -10.10 -16.56 2.73
C LEU A 41 -9.36 -17.90 2.89
N ALA A 42 -10.01 -19.01 2.54
CA ALA A 42 -9.44 -20.35 2.57
C ALA A 42 -8.33 -20.58 1.52
N LYS A 43 -8.14 -19.67 0.55
CA LYS A 43 -7.04 -19.76 -0.43
C LYS A 43 -5.70 -19.24 0.10
N MET A 44 -5.70 -18.60 1.28
CA MET A 44 -4.47 -18.13 1.91
C MET A 44 -3.53 -19.29 2.20
N ASP A 45 -2.24 -19.09 1.94
CA ASP A 45 -1.20 -19.99 2.45
C ASP A 45 -1.03 -19.84 3.98
N ASP A 46 -0.28 -20.75 4.59
CA ASP A 46 -0.04 -20.76 6.03
C ASP A 46 0.55 -19.44 6.55
N TRP A 47 1.37 -18.77 5.73
CA TRP A 47 1.99 -17.51 6.09
C TRP A 47 0.96 -16.38 6.16
N ASN A 48 0.14 -16.20 5.12
CA ASN A 48 -0.92 -15.19 5.08
C ASN A 48 -1.95 -15.45 6.18
N LEU A 49 -2.37 -16.71 6.37
CA LEU A 49 -3.34 -17.08 7.39
C LEU A 49 -2.84 -16.72 8.79
N THR A 50 -1.61 -17.13 9.13
CA THR A 50 -1.01 -16.82 10.45
C THR A 50 -0.87 -15.32 10.63
N HIS A 51 -0.31 -14.62 9.64
CA HIS A 51 -0.03 -13.19 9.71
C HIS A 51 -1.29 -12.34 9.88
N HIS A 52 -2.33 -12.63 9.07
CA HIS A 52 -3.60 -11.91 9.12
C HIS A 52 -4.47 -12.30 10.33
N THR A 53 -4.20 -13.44 10.95
CA THR A 53 -4.82 -13.82 12.23
C THR A 53 -4.17 -13.05 13.38
N ASP A 54 -2.84 -13.06 13.45
CA ASP A 54 -2.08 -12.45 14.55
C ASP A 54 -2.28 -10.93 14.63
N ASN A 55 -2.46 -10.26 13.49
CA ASN A 55 -2.71 -8.81 13.42
C ASN A 55 -4.22 -8.44 13.51
N GLY A 56 -5.09 -9.44 13.72
CA GLY A 56 -6.54 -9.28 13.84
C GLY A 56 -7.27 -8.91 12.54
N LEU A 57 -6.60 -8.93 11.39
CA LEU A 57 -7.20 -8.53 10.12
C LEU A 57 -8.32 -9.49 9.68
N LEU A 58 -8.15 -10.80 9.85
CA LEU A 58 -9.19 -11.76 9.46
C LEU A 58 -10.50 -11.57 10.22
N GLU A 59 -10.41 -11.32 11.53
CA GLU A 59 -11.59 -11.03 12.34
C GLU A 59 -12.27 -9.74 11.87
N ARG A 60 -11.47 -8.72 11.57
CA ARG A 60 -11.96 -7.44 11.07
C ARG A 60 -12.62 -7.56 9.69
N VAL A 61 -12.06 -8.36 8.79
CA VAL A 61 -12.64 -8.66 7.47
C VAL A 61 -14.02 -9.30 7.61
N ARG A 62 -14.21 -10.18 8.60
CA ARG A 62 -15.49 -10.85 8.86
C ARG A 62 -16.53 -9.98 9.54
N SER A 63 -16.11 -9.13 10.49
CA SER A 63 -17.02 -8.38 11.35
C SER A 63 -17.28 -6.93 10.91
N GLU A 64 -16.28 -6.27 10.31
CA GLU A 64 -16.31 -4.85 9.93
C GLU A 64 -16.15 -4.63 8.41
N GLY A 65 -15.91 -5.70 7.65
CA GLY A 65 -15.65 -5.59 6.23
C GLY A 65 -16.83 -4.97 5.46
N ILE A 66 -16.51 -4.19 4.43
CA ILE A 66 -17.50 -3.66 3.49
C ILE A 66 -17.29 -4.25 2.08
N PRO A 67 -18.28 -4.16 1.18
CA PRO A 67 -18.13 -4.60 -0.20
C PRO A 67 -16.98 -3.88 -0.92
N MET A 68 -16.30 -4.60 -1.81
CA MET A 68 -15.14 -4.09 -2.54
C MET A 68 -15.43 -2.81 -3.33
N ALA A 69 -16.58 -2.72 -4.01
CA ALA A 69 -16.98 -1.52 -4.75
C ALA A 69 -17.21 -0.30 -3.83
N GLU A 70 -17.69 -0.52 -2.61
CA GLU A 70 -17.85 0.55 -1.62
C GLU A 70 -16.49 1.04 -1.12
N ALA A 71 -15.56 0.11 -0.84
CA ALA A 71 -14.19 0.44 -0.47
C ALA A 71 -13.45 1.23 -1.57
N GLU A 72 -13.65 0.84 -2.84
CA GLU A 72 -13.14 1.57 -3.99
C GLU A 72 -13.67 3.01 -4.02
N GLN A 73 -14.99 3.18 -3.95
CA GLN A 73 -15.61 4.50 -4.01
C GLN A 73 -15.18 5.41 -2.84
N LEU A 74 -15.13 4.89 -1.61
CA LEU A 74 -14.66 5.65 -0.46
C LEU A 74 -13.21 6.09 -0.60
N THR A 75 -12.36 5.24 -1.16
CA THR A 75 -10.96 5.56 -1.43
C THR A 75 -10.85 6.60 -2.54
N LEU A 76 -11.61 6.45 -3.63
CA LEU A 76 -11.67 7.38 -4.75
C LEU A 76 -12.16 8.77 -4.31
N ASP A 77 -13.22 8.83 -3.51
CA ASP A 77 -13.78 10.07 -2.95
C ASP A 77 -12.76 10.77 -2.04
N PHE A 78 -11.98 10.00 -1.28
CA PHE A 78 -10.91 10.55 -0.47
C PHE A 78 -9.80 11.15 -1.34
N VAL A 79 -9.22 10.40 -2.27
CA VAL A 79 -8.10 10.90 -3.09
C VAL A 79 -8.51 12.04 -4.01
N SER A 80 -9.75 12.07 -4.50
CA SER A 80 -10.28 13.14 -5.36
C SER A 80 -10.37 14.51 -4.66
N LYS A 81 -10.41 14.54 -3.32
CA LYS A 81 -10.39 15.79 -2.54
C LYS A 81 -9.00 16.44 -2.50
N HIS A 82 -7.95 15.65 -2.72
CA HIS A 82 -6.56 16.07 -2.53
C HIS A 82 -5.74 16.06 -3.82
N CYS A 83 -6.13 15.25 -4.82
CA CYS A 83 -5.39 15.06 -6.04
C CYS A 83 -6.26 15.27 -7.29
N LYS A 84 -5.63 15.59 -8.41
CA LYS A 84 -6.28 15.66 -9.72
C LYS A 84 -6.13 14.34 -10.45
N HIS A 85 -7.22 13.86 -11.06
CA HIS A 85 -7.24 12.65 -11.87
C HIS A 85 -6.08 12.62 -12.88
N GLY A 86 -5.39 11.49 -12.97
CA GLY A 86 -4.30 11.22 -13.89
C GLY A 86 -2.97 11.89 -13.54
N GLN A 87 -2.87 12.60 -12.42
CA GLN A 87 -1.64 13.28 -11.99
C GLN A 87 -0.82 12.50 -10.95
N PRO A 88 -1.38 12.01 -9.84
CA PRO A 88 -0.57 11.39 -8.79
C PRO A 88 -0.03 10.03 -9.26
N PRO A 89 1.27 9.75 -9.11
CA PRO A 89 1.78 8.39 -9.24
C PRO A 89 1.26 7.53 -8.07
N LEU A 90 1.23 6.21 -8.26
CA LEU A 90 1.00 5.29 -7.14
C LEU A 90 2.32 5.05 -6.39
N CYS A 91 2.32 5.17 -5.07
CA CYS A 91 3.53 5.18 -4.26
C CYS A 91 3.49 4.12 -3.14
N GLY A 92 4.61 3.46 -2.89
CA GLY A 92 4.75 2.49 -1.79
C GLY A 92 5.90 1.51 -2.01
N ASN A 93 6.06 0.55 -1.09
CA ASN A 93 7.00 -0.55 -1.27
C ASN A 93 6.42 -1.64 -2.16
N THR A 94 7.15 -2.04 -3.22
CA THR A 94 6.72 -3.11 -4.13
C THR A 94 5.34 -2.81 -4.72
N ILE A 95 5.04 -1.51 -4.89
CA ILE A 95 3.72 -0.98 -5.22
C ILE A 95 3.19 -1.46 -6.58
N GLY A 96 4.07 -1.99 -7.44
CA GLY A 96 3.67 -2.68 -8.66
C GLY A 96 2.75 -3.88 -8.39
N GLN A 97 2.89 -4.51 -7.23
CA GLN A 97 2.01 -5.61 -6.81
C GLN A 97 0.60 -5.12 -6.50
N ASP A 98 0.46 -4.07 -5.68
CA ASP A 98 -0.83 -3.45 -5.40
C ASP A 98 -1.50 -2.92 -6.67
N ARG A 99 -0.73 -2.29 -7.57
CA ARG A 99 -1.23 -1.83 -8.88
C ARG A 99 -1.87 -2.95 -9.69
N ARG A 100 -1.33 -4.17 -9.66
CA ARG A 100 -1.93 -5.33 -10.36
C ARG A 100 -3.29 -5.69 -9.79
N PHE A 101 -3.44 -5.66 -8.46
CA PHE A 101 -4.72 -5.91 -7.79
C PHE A 101 -5.72 -4.79 -8.06
N LEU A 102 -5.32 -3.52 -7.93
CA LEU A 102 -6.18 -2.38 -8.24
C LEU A 102 -6.70 -2.45 -9.68
N ARG A 103 -5.83 -2.72 -10.66
CA ARG A 103 -6.24 -2.83 -12.07
C ARG A 103 -7.35 -3.87 -12.29
N ARG A 104 -7.39 -4.94 -11.49
CA ARG A 104 -8.39 -6.01 -11.64
C ARG A 104 -9.64 -5.80 -10.79
N TYR A 105 -9.47 -5.30 -9.58
CA TYR A 105 -10.51 -5.31 -8.54
C TYR A 105 -11.07 -3.93 -8.22
N MET A 106 -10.32 -2.87 -8.54
CA MET A 106 -10.68 -1.46 -8.31
C MET A 106 -10.24 -0.60 -9.51
N PRO A 107 -10.83 -0.82 -10.71
CA PRO A 107 -10.38 -0.21 -11.95
C PRO A 107 -10.58 1.30 -12.01
N ASP A 108 -11.64 1.85 -11.41
CA ASP A 108 -11.89 3.29 -11.40
C ASP A 108 -10.86 4.01 -10.52
N LEU A 109 -10.52 3.40 -9.37
CA LEU A 109 -9.44 3.88 -8.52
C LEU A 109 -8.07 3.74 -9.22
N HIS A 110 -7.82 2.63 -9.93
CA HIS A 110 -6.60 2.45 -10.70
C HIS A 110 -6.43 3.54 -11.77
N ASP A 111 -7.51 3.85 -12.50
CA ASP A 111 -7.49 4.81 -13.61
C ASP A 111 -7.37 6.27 -13.13
N PHE A 112 -7.74 6.55 -11.87
CA PHE A 112 -7.51 7.83 -11.23
C PHE A 112 -6.01 8.19 -11.12
N PHE A 113 -5.12 7.20 -10.94
CA PHE A 113 -3.69 7.44 -10.80
C PHE A 113 -2.99 7.55 -12.16
N HIS A 114 -1.88 8.31 -12.21
CA HIS A 114 -0.98 8.31 -13.35
C HIS A 114 -0.38 6.91 -13.58
N TYR A 115 0.02 6.55 -14.81
CA TYR A 115 0.57 5.22 -15.12
C TYR A 115 1.90 4.91 -14.41
N ARG A 116 2.60 5.94 -13.91
CA ARG A 116 3.89 5.80 -13.22
C ARG A 116 3.69 5.41 -11.76
N SER A 117 4.72 4.81 -11.19
CA SER A 117 4.77 4.49 -9.78
C SER A 117 6.08 4.97 -9.17
N VAL A 118 6.05 5.35 -7.89
CA VAL A 118 7.24 5.55 -7.06
C VAL A 118 7.38 4.33 -6.17
N ASP A 119 8.31 3.44 -6.53
CA ASP A 119 8.53 2.19 -5.80
C ASP A 119 9.73 2.33 -4.85
N VAL A 120 9.44 2.42 -3.55
CA VAL A 120 10.44 2.54 -2.49
C VAL A 120 11.37 1.32 -2.46
N THR A 121 10.85 0.14 -2.82
CA THR A 121 11.66 -1.09 -2.89
C THR A 121 12.69 -1.02 -4.01
N SER A 122 12.42 -0.30 -5.10
CA SER A 122 13.43 -0.09 -6.15
C SER A 122 14.64 0.67 -5.60
N ILE A 123 14.40 1.72 -4.82
CA ILE A 123 15.46 2.51 -4.18
C ILE A 123 16.21 1.67 -3.14
N LYS A 124 15.48 0.90 -2.31
CA LYS A 124 16.09 -0.06 -1.38
C LYS A 124 17.06 -1.02 -2.07
N GLN A 125 16.65 -1.62 -3.19
CA GLN A 125 17.50 -2.57 -3.92
C GLN A 125 18.79 -1.92 -4.46
N LEU A 126 18.73 -0.64 -4.84
CA LEU A 126 19.90 0.13 -5.24
C LEU A 126 20.77 0.48 -4.02
N ALA A 127 20.15 0.95 -2.94
CA ALA A 127 20.83 1.29 -1.69
C ALA A 127 21.64 0.11 -1.14
N ASP A 128 21.03 -1.08 -1.05
CA ASP A 128 21.67 -2.31 -0.58
C ASP A 128 22.93 -2.70 -1.40
N ARG A 129 22.96 -2.37 -2.69
CA ARG A 129 24.05 -2.74 -3.62
C ARG A 129 25.12 -1.67 -3.73
N TRP A 130 24.71 -0.41 -3.82
CA TRP A 130 25.60 0.72 -4.07
C TRP A 130 26.17 1.31 -2.77
N TYR A 131 25.46 1.12 -1.65
CA TYR A 131 25.83 1.64 -0.34
C TYR A 131 25.80 0.52 0.72
N PRO A 132 26.65 -0.52 0.60
CA PRO A 132 26.60 -1.71 1.46
C PRO A 132 26.87 -1.44 2.94
N ASN A 133 27.46 -0.29 3.28
CA ASN A 133 27.72 0.14 4.65
C ASN A 133 26.66 1.11 5.20
N LEU A 134 25.65 1.47 4.40
CA LEU A 134 24.55 2.31 4.85
C LEU A 134 23.73 1.52 5.89
N PRO A 135 23.46 2.08 7.07
CA PRO A 135 22.55 1.44 8.02
C PRO A 135 21.20 1.15 7.37
N ARG A 136 20.58 0.02 7.74
CA ARG A 136 19.23 -0.27 7.24
C ARG A 136 18.24 0.74 7.82
N ALA A 137 17.32 1.22 6.98
CA ALA A 137 16.18 1.98 7.44
C ALA A 137 15.42 1.18 8.51
N THR A 138 15.22 1.76 9.68
CA THR A 138 14.37 1.19 10.73
C THR A 138 12.92 1.37 10.33
N LYS A 139 12.23 0.25 10.08
CA LYS A 139 10.79 0.26 9.78
C LYS A 139 10.01 0.02 11.08
N PRO A 140 9.01 0.85 11.41
CA PRO A 140 8.07 0.52 12.48
C PRO A 140 7.42 -0.83 12.18
N ALA A 141 7.40 -1.73 13.17
CA ALA A 141 6.74 -3.03 13.05
C ALA A 141 5.23 -2.83 13.21
N GLY A 142 4.55 -2.48 12.13
CA GLY A 142 3.10 -2.53 12.03
C GLY A 142 2.73 -3.41 10.85
N HIS A 143 1.80 -4.34 11.05
CA HIS A 143 1.38 -5.33 10.05
C HIS A 143 0.00 -5.01 9.47
N ARG A 144 -0.35 -3.73 9.40
CA ARG A 144 -1.63 -3.22 8.92
C ARG A 144 -1.39 -2.23 7.81
N ALA A 145 -2.30 -2.16 6.83
CA ALA A 145 -2.10 -1.40 5.61
C ALA A 145 -1.63 0.06 5.86
N LEU A 146 -2.21 0.73 6.86
CA LEU A 146 -1.83 2.11 7.18
C LEU A 146 -0.41 2.24 7.77
N ASP A 147 -0.02 1.31 8.64
CA ASP A 147 1.31 1.33 9.24
C ASP A 147 2.38 0.93 8.22
N ASP A 148 2.07 0.02 7.29
CA ASP A 148 2.92 -0.30 6.15
C ASP A 148 3.16 0.90 5.24
N ILE A 149 2.12 1.72 4.99
CA ILE A 149 2.25 2.97 4.22
C ILE A 149 3.14 3.97 4.95
N ARG A 150 2.93 4.17 6.26
CA ARG A 150 3.80 5.05 7.07
C ARG A 150 5.24 4.57 7.08
N GLY A 151 5.45 3.26 7.19
CA GLY A 151 6.77 2.64 7.09
C GLY A 151 7.41 2.86 5.72
N SER A 152 6.63 2.84 4.64
CA SER A 152 7.10 3.12 3.28
C SER A 152 7.52 4.59 3.11
N ILE A 153 6.75 5.52 3.67
CA ILE A 153 7.07 6.97 3.66
C ILE A 153 8.37 7.22 4.45
N ALA A 154 8.47 6.71 5.69
CA ALA A 154 9.66 6.87 6.52
C ALA A 154 10.90 6.22 5.89
N GLU A 155 10.75 5.08 5.21
CA GLU A 155 11.83 4.42 4.47
C GLU A 155 12.30 5.29 3.28
N LEU A 156 11.38 5.90 2.53
CA LEU A 156 11.74 6.80 1.43
C LEU A 156 12.40 8.09 1.94
N GLU A 157 11.92 8.65 3.05
CA GLU A 157 12.54 9.80 3.71
C GLU A 157 13.98 9.49 4.15
N TYR A 158 14.20 8.29 4.72
CA TYR A 158 15.53 7.82 5.05
C TYR A 158 16.46 7.84 3.83
N TYR A 159 16.02 7.26 2.69
CA TYR A 159 16.85 7.29 1.48
C TYR A 159 17.08 8.72 0.97
N ARG A 160 16.05 9.58 0.98
CA ARG A 160 16.16 10.99 0.59
C ARG A 160 17.27 11.71 1.37
N GLN A 161 17.40 11.44 2.67
CA GLN A 161 18.40 12.07 3.53
C GLN A 161 19.82 11.50 3.39
N HIS A 162 19.97 10.24 2.95
CA HIS A 162 21.24 9.52 3.05
C HIS A 162 21.92 9.22 1.71
N ILE A 163 21.17 9.07 0.61
CA ILE A 163 21.74 8.63 -0.68
C ILE A 163 21.42 9.54 -1.86
N PHE A 164 20.44 10.45 -1.73
CA PHE A 164 20.18 11.48 -2.73
C PHE A 164 20.99 12.74 -2.44
N VAL A 165 21.32 13.47 -3.50
CA VAL A 165 22.04 14.75 -3.37
C VAL A 165 21.05 15.79 -2.78
N PRO A 166 21.47 16.60 -1.78
CA PRO A 166 20.65 17.67 -1.25
C PRO A 166 20.24 18.69 -2.32
N GLU A 167 19.09 19.32 -2.14
CA GLU A 167 18.69 20.51 -2.91
C GLU A 167 19.51 21.72 -2.42
N GLU A 168 20.04 22.51 -3.35
CA GLU A 168 20.77 23.77 -3.06
C GLU A 168 19.83 24.94 -2.76
#